data_AF-A0A7J4EQP0-F1
#
_entry.id   AF-A0A7J4EQP0-F1
#
_cell.length_a   1.000
_cell.length_b   1.000
_cell.length_c   1.000
_cell.angle_alpha   90.00
_cell.angle_beta   90.00
_cell.angle_gamma   90.00
#
_symmetry.space_group_name_H-M   'P 1'
#
loop_
_entity.id
_entity.type
_entity.pdbx_description
1 polymer ?
#
loop_
_entity_poly.entity_id
_entity_poly.type
_entity_poly.pdbx_seq_one_letter_code
_entity_poly.pdbx_strand_id
1 'polypeptide(L)'
;PFYFLLLWIIMILIGTIIPIIIIWNPKKEVRNSMNWLCFAGILHVIGVWAERYLVVVPGLQVPEELLGGYEIVRPHYLASVVPYFPSLSEWLMFSGIIAAVLMVYALGIKYFALLPERAEGFE
;
A
#
# COMPACT_ATOMS: atom_id res chain seq x y z
N PRO A 1 6.55 11.51 -15.67
CA PRO A 1 5.07 11.44 -15.73
C PRO A 1 4.47 10.38 -14.79
N PHE A 2 4.95 9.13 -14.85
CA PHE A 2 4.41 8.03 -14.04
C PHE A 2 4.55 8.26 -12.52
N TYR A 3 5.76 8.51 -12.02
CA TYR A 3 5.98 8.79 -10.58
C TYR A 3 5.21 10.01 -10.07
N PHE A 4 5.03 11.03 -10.92
CA PHE A 4 4.22 12.20 -10.59
C PHE A 4 2.76 11.83 -10.34
N LEU A 5 2.17 11.03 -11.24
CA LEU A 5 0.79 10.53 -11.07
C LEU A 5 0.69 9.62 -9.85
N LEU A 6 1.67 8.74 -9.64
CA LEU A 6 1.68 7.82 -8.51
C LEU A 6 1.74 8.57 -7.18
N LEU A 7 2.56 9.63 -7.10
CA LEU A 7 2.67 10.49 -5.92
C LEU A 7 1.40 11.32 -5.72
N TRP A 8 1.05 12.19 -6.66
CA TRP A 8 0.02 13.20 -6.43
C TRP A 8 -1.39 12.64 -6.52
N ILE A 9 -1.63 11.72 -7.45
CA ILE A 9 -2.99 11.20 -7.68
C ILE A 9 -3.23 9.96 -6.85
N ILE A 10 -2.37 8.95 -6.93
CA ILE A 10 -2.63 7.67 -6.26
C ILE A 10 -2.35 7.77 -4.76
N MET A 11 -1.19 8.27 -4.34
CA MET A 11 -0.83 8.32 -2.92
C MET A 11 -1.51 9.49 -2.19
N ILE A 12 -1.38 10.72 -2.68
CA ILE A 12 -1.92 11.90 -2.00
C ILE A 12 -3.44 11.98 -2.17
N LEU A 13 -3.95 12.10 -3.40
CA LEU A 13 -5.38 12.31 -3.60
C LEU A 13 -6.21 11.07 -3.22
N ILE A 14 -5.94 9.93 -3.84
CA ILE A 14 -6.74 8.70 -3.65
C ILE A 14 -6.42 8.02 -2.31
N GLY A 15 -5.15 7.89 -1.97
CA GLY A 15 -4.69 7.18 -0.78
C GLY A 15 -4.87 7.92 0.54
N THR A 16 -4.95 9.26 0.49
CA THR A 16 -4.93 10.10 1.70
C THR A 16 -6.14 11.03 1.77
N ILE A 17 -6.29 11.93 0.79
CA ILE A 17 -7.31 12.99 0.85
C ILE A 17 -8.73 12.40 0.79
N ILE A 18 -9.02 11.51 -0.16
CA ILE A 18 -10.37 10.93 -0.30
C ILE A 18 -10.79 10.14 0.96
N PRO A 19 -9.98 9.21 1.52
CA PRO A 19 -10.30 8.53 2.77
C PRO A 19 -10.56 9.49 3.93
N ILE A 20 -9.75 10.54 4.06
CA ILE A 20 -9.92 11.57 5.08
C ILE A 20 -11.28 12.27 4.93
N ILE A 21 -11.67 12.65 3.71
CA ILE A 21 -12.97 13.30 3.44
C ILE A 21 -14.14 12.36 3.79
N ILE A 22 -14.00 11.05 3.54
CA ILE A 22 -15.04 10.06 3.88
C ILE A 22 -15.19 9.94 5.41
N ILE A 23 -14.06 9.82 6.13
CA ILE A 23 -14.06 9.61 7.59
C ILE A 23 -14.45 10.87 8.36
N TRP A 24 -14.00 12.05 7.93
CA TRP A 24 -14.39 13.34 8.53
C TRP A 24 -15.62 13.97 7.90
N ASN A 25 -16.42 13.20 7.16
CA ASN A 25 -17.62 13.73 6.54
C ASN A 25 -18.61 14.22 7.63
N PRO A 26 -19.17 15.43 7.50
CA PRO A 26 -20.18 15.94 8.44
C PRO A 26 -21.48 15.12 8.40
N LYS A 27 -21.76 14.44 7.28
CA LYS A 27 -22.93 13.57 7.16
C LYS A 27 -22.68 12.25 7.87
N LYS A 28 -23.41 12.00 8.96
CA LYS A 28 -23.36 10.74 9.73
C LYS A 28 -23.62 9.50 8.87
N GLU A 29 -24.48 9.63 7.85
CA GLU A 29 -24.78 8.55 6.90
C GLU A 29 -23.56 8.07 6.11
N VAL A 30 -22.61 8.97 5.81
CA VAL A 30 -21.37 8.61 5.10
C VAL A 30 -20.35 8.10 6.10
N ARG A 31 -20.10 8.85 7.18
CA ARG A 31 -19.07 8.52 8.17
C ARG A 31 -19.32 7.20 8.92
N ASN A 32 -20.58 6.90 9.23
CA ASN A 32 -20.93 5.70 9.99
C ASN A 32 -21.37 4.54 9.08
N SER A 33 -21.38 4.72 7.77
CA SER A 33 -21.72 3.65 6.84
C SER A 33 -20.54 2.71 6.66
N MET A 34 -20.78 1.43 6.94
CA MET A 34 -19.80 0.36 6.74
C MET A 34 -19.24 0.36 5.31
N ASN A 35 -20.09 0.53 4.30
CA ASN A 35 -19.67 0.49 2.91
C ASN A 35 -18.69 1.63 2.57
N TRP A 36 -18.95 2.84 3.09
CA TRP A 36 -18.07 3.98 2.88
C TRP A 36 -16.74 3.83 3.62
N LEU A 37 -16.77 3.30 4.84
CA LEU A 37 -15.56 3.00 5.61
C LEU A 37 -14.70 1.91 4.95
N CYS A 38 -15.32 0.83 4.47
CA CYS A 38 -14.62 -0.21 3.71
C CYS A 38 -14.00 0.35 2.43
N PHE A 39 -14.75 1.19 1.70
CA PHE A 39 -14.24 1.85 0.49
C PHE A 39 -13.04 2.75 0.80
N ALA A 40 -13.14 3.59 1.83
CA ALA A 40 -12.03 4.43 2.30
C ALA A 40 -10.78 3.60 2.66
N GLY A 41 -10.97 2.47 3.34
CA GLY A 41 -9.90 1.53 3.67
C GLY A 41 -9.21 0.95 2.43
N ILE A 42 -9.97 0.52 1.42
CA ILE A 42 -9.42 -0.02 0.16
C ILE A 42 -8.60 1.06 -0.56
N LEU A 43 -9.13 2.28 -0.66
CA LEU A 43 -8.40 3.39 -1.29
C LEU A 43 -7.10 3.70 -0.54
N HIS A 44 -7.13 3.67 0.79
CA HIS A 44 -5.94 3.89 1.60
C HIS A 44 -4.88 2.80 1.39
N VAL A 45 -5.27 1.53 1.30
CA VAL A 45 -4.34 0.42 0.98
C VAL A 45 -3.66 0.63 -0.38
N ILE A 46 -4.39 1.12 -1.39
CA ILE A 46 -3.82 1.48 -2.70
C ILE A 46 -2.80 2.62 -2.55
N GLY A 47 -3.10 3.60 -1.69
CA GLY A 47 -2.18 4.68 -1.35
C GLY A 47 -0.88 4.21 -0.71
N VAL A 48 -0.97 3.32 0.29
CA VAL A 48 0.18 2.72 0.97
C VAL A 48 1.03 1.91 -0.01
N TRP A 49 0.39 1.17 -0.92
CA TRP A 49 1.13 0.47 -1.98
C TRP A 49 1.91 1.46 -2.86
N ALA A 50 1.30 2.59 -3.25
CA ALA A 50 1.95 3.62 -4.05
C ALA A 50 3.14 4.27 -3.30
N GLU A 51 2.99 4.54 -2.00
CA GLU A 51 4.08 5.04 -1.14
C GLU A 51 5.27 4.06 -1.14
N ARG A 52 5.02 2.76 -0.90
CA ARG A 52 6.08 1.75 -0.91
C ARG A 52 6.75 1.62 -2.26
N TYR A 53 5.98 1.72 -3.35
CA TYR A 53 6.54 1.72 -4.70
C TYR A 53 7.46 2.92 -4.94
N LEU A 54 7.06 4.13 -4.54
CA LEU A 54 7.82 5.37 -4.72
C LEU A 54 9.15 5.38 -3.96
N VAL A 55 9.22 4.70 -2.82
CA VAL A 55 10.45 4.60 -2.04
C VAL A 55 11.36 3.50 -2.60
N VAL A 56 10.81 2.32 -2.85
CA VAL A 56 11.62 1.13 -3.19
C VAL A 56 12.11 1.17 -4.64
N VAL A 57 11.21 1.42 -5.60
CA VAL A 57 11.56 1.23 -7.01
C VAL A 57 12.55 2.30 -7.48
N PRO A 58 12.28 3.62 -7.36
CA PRO A 58 13.25 4.64 -7.73
C PRO A 58 14.60 4.50 -7.02
N GLY A 59 14.59 4.14 -5.73
CA GLY A 59 15.80 3.93 -4.93
C GLY A 59 16.67 2.76 -5.41
N LEU A 60 16.12 1.84 -6.20
CA LEU A 60 16.85 0.73 -6.81
C LEU A 60 17.14 0.95 -8.30
N GLN A 61 16.38 1.82 -8.97
CA GLN A 61 16.52 2.09 -10.40
C GLN A 61 17.62 3.10 -10.72
N VAL A 62 17.85 4.06 -9.84
CA VAL A 62 18.89 5.07 -10.01
C VAL A 62 20.12 4.62 -9.21
N PRO A 63 21.20 4.19 -9.87
CA PRO A 63 22.45 3.89 -9.19
C PRO A 63 23.10 5.22 -8.76
N GLU A 64 22.65 5.80 -7.65
CA GLU A 64 23.33 6.95 -7.08
C GLU A 64 24.72 6.52 -6.57
N GLU A 65 25.70 7.41 -6.70
CA GLU A 65 26.96 7.32 -5.98
C GLU A 65 26.65 7.48 -4.48
N LEU A 66 26.43 6.36 -3.80
CA LEU A 66 26.21 6.30 -2.36
C LEU A 66 27.40 6.88 -1.56
N LEU A 67 28.55 7.10 -2.20
CA LEU A 67 29.77 7.63 -1.62
C LEU A 67 30.19 8.89 -2.36
N GLY A 68 29.95 10.06 -1.75
CA GLY A 68 30.36 11.34 -2.33
C GLY A 68 31.88 11.39 -2.57
N GLY A 69 32.27 11.65 -3.82
CA GLY A 69 33.68 11.75 -4.23
C GLY A 69 34.35 10.43 -4.63
N TYR A 70 33.59 9.33 -4.69
CA TYR A 70 34.09 8.03 -5.15
C TYR A 70 33.28 7.54 -6.34
N GLU A 71 33.96 7.37 -7.48
CA GLU A 71 33.39 6.70 -8.65
C GLU A 71 33.35 5.19 -8.37
N ILE A 72 32.14 4.63 -8.25
CA ILE A 72 31.99 3.19 -8.11
C ILE A 72 32.25 2.56 -9.47
N VAL A 73 33.42 1.93 -9.63
CA VAL A 73 33.77 1.17 -10.85
C VAL A 73 32.88 -0.06 -10.93
N ARG A 74 31.79 0.02 -11.70
CA ARG A 74 30.85 -1.08 -11.93
C ARG A 74 31.01 -1.64 -13.35
N PRO A 75 30.71 -2.93 -13.55
CA PRO A 75 30.51 -3.46 -14.89
C PRO A 75 29.48 -2.62 -15.66
N HIS A 76 29.72 -2.34 -16.94
CA HIS A 76 28.94 -1.40 -17.76
C HIS A 76 27.43 -1.69 -17.79
N TYR A 77 27.01 -2.95 -17.57
CA TYR A 77 25.61 -3.37 -17.51
C TYR A 77 24.86 -2.94 -16.23
N LEU A 78 25.56 -2.44 -15.21
CA LEU A 78 25.00 -1.89 -13.97
C LEU A 78 25.05 -0.35 -13.91
N ALA A 79 25.55 0.29 -14.97
CA ALA A 79 25.74 1.74 -15.02
C ALA A 79 24.50 2.50 -15.55
N SER A 80 23.53 1.79 -16.14
CA SER A 80 22.32 2.37 -16.72
C SER A 80 21.10 2.22 -15.80
N VAL A 81 20.14 3.13 -15.94
CA VAL A 81 18.81 3.03 -15.30
C VAL A 81 18.14 1.71 -15.71
N VAL A 82 17.79 0.88 -14.73
CA VAL A 82 17.13 -0.40 -14.96
C VAL A 82 15.61 -0.20 -14.90
N PRO A 83 14.85 -0.39 -16.00
CA PRO A 83 13.40 -0.32 -15.94
C PRO A 83 12.84 -1.49 -15.13
N TYR A 84 11.85 -1.24 -14.27
CA TYR A 84 11.16 -2.26 -13.50
C TYR A 84 9.72 -2.39 -13.98
N PHE A 85 9.31 -3.62 -14.29
CA PHE A 85 7.92 -3.97 -14.52
C PHE A 85 7.65 -5.35 -13.91
N PRO A 86 6.63 -5.50 -13.06
CA PRO A 86 6.41 -6.77 -12.36
C PRO A 86 6.06 -7.89 -13.33
N SER A 87 6.80 -8.99 -13.21
CA SER A 87 6.59 -10.26 -13.90
C SER A 87 5.36 -10.99 -13.37
N LEU A 88 4.87 -11.98 -14.15
CA LEU A 88 3.75 -12.82 -13.72
C LEU A 88 4.04 -13.57 -12.40
N SER A 89 5.27 -14.03 -12.20
CA SER A 89 5.68 -14.69 -10.95
C SER A 89 5.58 -13.76 -9.74
N GLU A 90 5.93 -12.48 -9.89
CA GLU A 90 5.79 -11.49 -8.80
C GLU A 90 4.32 -11.22 -8.47
N TRP A 91 3.45 -11.17 -9.49
CA TRP A 91 2.01 -11.06 -9.27
C TRP A 91 1.42 -12.29 -8.56
N LEU A 92 1.88 -13.50 -8.90
CA LEU A 92 1.48 -14.73 -8.22
C LEU A 92 1.98 -14.78 -6.78
N MET A 93 3.20 -14.30 -6.51
CA MET A 93 3.72 -14.17 -5.15
C MET A 93 2.90 -13.17 -4.34
N PHE A 94 2.57 -12.02 -4.92
CA PHE A 94 1.74 -11.01 -4.28
C PHE A 94 0.36 -11.54 -3.89
N SER A 95 -0.33 -12.23 -4.82
CA SER A 95 -1.63 -12.84 -4.53
C SER A 95 -1.54 -13.98 -3.52
N GLY A 96 -0.46 -14.77 -3.56
CA GLY A 96 -0.16 -15.80 -2.57
C GLY A 96 -0.01 -15.24 -1.15
N ILE A 97 0.67 -14.10 -0.99
CA ILE A 97 0.80 -13.42 0.31
C ILE A 97 -0.58 -12.93 0.81
N ILE A 98 -1.40 -12.34 -0.06
CA ILE A 98 -2.76 -11.91 0.32
C ILE A 98 -3.58 -13.13 0.79
N ALA A 99 -3.55 -14.22 0.04
CA ALA A 99 -4.26 -15.45 0.40
C ALA A 99 -3.76 -16.02 1.74
N ALA A 100 -2.45 -16.05 1.96
CA ALA A 100 -1.84 -16.53 3.20
C ALA A 100 -2.26 -15.68 4.41
N VAL A 101 -2.25 -14.34 4.29
CA VAL A 101 -2.69 -13.43 5.37
C VAL A 101 -4.17 -13.65 5.69
N LEU A 102 -5.03 -13.72 4.68
CA LEU A 102 -6.46 -13.98 4.88
C LEU A 102 -6.72 -15.37 5.47
N MET A 103 -5.95 -16.38 5.07
CA MET A 103 -6.03 -17.72 5.63
C MET A 103 -5.66 -17.74 7.11
N VAL A 104 -4.53 -17.13 7.47
CA VAL A 104 -4.10 -17.01 8.88
C VAL A 104 -5.13 -16.25 9.71
N TYR A 105 -5.69 -15.17 9.16
CA TYR A 105 -6.77 -14.41 9.82
C TYR A 105 -8.02 -15.27 10.04
N ALA A 106 -8.47 -16.01 9.02
CA ALA A 106 -9.65 -16.88 9.10
C ALA A 106 -9.45 -18.04 10.10
N LEU A 107 -8.27 -18.66 10.09
CA LEU A 107 -7.88 -19.68 11.07
C LEU A 107 -7.82 -19.07 12.48
N GLY A 108 -7.31 -17.84 12.59
CA GLY A 108 -7.28 -17.05 13.82
C GLY A 108 -8.67 -16.92 14.45
N ILE A 109 -9.65 -16.44 13.69
CA ILE A 109 -11.03 -16.30 14.17
C ILE A 109 -11.68 -17.65 14.46
N LYS A 110 -11.37 -18.69 13.68
CA LYS A 110 -11.97 -20.02 13.85
C LYS A 110 -11.51 -20.71 15.13
N TYR A 111 -10.23 -20.59 15.47
CA TYR A 111 -9.62 -21.36 16.57
C TYR A 111 -9.38 -20.54 17.84
N PHE A 112 -9.37 -19.21 17.76
CA PHE A 112 -9.16 -18.33 18.91
C PHE A 112 -10.40 -17.45 19.14
N ALA A 113 -10.73 -17.20 20.41
CA ALA A 113 -11.81 -16.28 20.81
C ALA A 113 -11.38 -14.81 20.65
N LEU A 114 -11.12 -14.38 19.40
CA LEU A 114 -10.68 -13.02 19.08
C LEU A 114 -11.83 -12.02 18.95
N LEU A 115 -13.05 -12.51 18.70
CA LEU A 115 -14.24 -11.68 18.55
C LEU A 115 -14.98 -11.58 19.89
N PRO A 116 -15.50 -10.39 20.23
CA PRO A 116 -16.31 -10.24 21.44
C PRO A 116 -17.61 -11.02 21.32
N GLU A 117 -17.98 -11.74 22.38
CA GLU A 117 -19.24 -12.50 22.44
C GLU A 117 -20.46 -11.59 22.57
N ARG A 118 -20.29 -10.42 23.20
CA ARG A 118 -21.35 -9.43 23.42
C ARG A 118 -20.78 -8.02 23.37
N ALA A 119 -21.51 -7.11 22.72
CA ALA A 119 -21.28 -5.67 22.80
C ALA A 119 -22.47 -5.06 23.56
N GLU A 120 -22.20 -4.49 24.74
CA GLU A 120 -23.19 -3.73 25.51
C GLU A 120 -22.95 -2.24 25.24
N GLY A 121 -24.02 -1.50 24.92
CA GLY A 121 -23.95 -0.05 24.75
C GLY A 121 -23.80 0.61 26.11
N PHE A 122 -22.95 1.64 26.20
CA PHE A 122 -22.89 2.49 27.38
C PHE A 122 -24.27 3.14 27.57
N GLU A 123 -24.98 2.77 28.64
CA GLU A 123 -26.25 3.39 29.08
C GLU A 123 -26.10 4.91 29.28
#